data_AF-A0A937WFQ8-F1
#
_entry.id   AF-A0A937WFQ8-F1
#
_cell.length_a   1.000
_cell.length_b   1.000
_cell.length_c   1.000
_cell.angle_alpha   90.00
_cell.angle_beta   90.00
_cell.angle_gamma   90.00
#
_symmetry.space_group_name_H-M   'P 1'
#
loop_
_entity.id
_entity.type
_entity.pdbx_description
1 polymer ?
#
loop_
_entity_poly.entity_id
_entity_poly.type
_entity_poly.pdbx_seq_one_letter_code
_entity_poly.pdbx_strand_id
1 'polypeptide(L)'
;MMNRREFVKTVSKTAIGANLIINTFNIGLLADTSEEKESNNEDNERKENMNIKPEELVSYCGNYCGKCGICGFNIQTSLEVLKNVMEVAAFRQEAEHLGWPLMRDIATHCCKEFETQVASFTELTGKFFPTNCRGGCVPPCEIAGCCKGKGFFTCAECSDMEKCEKLGKQYSKVGGNLQEIRKIGVDIWAKKQFQEVVESKQQKLIQAINKVFV
;
A
#
# COMPACT_ATOMS: atom_id res chain seq x y z
N MET A 1 -35.76 -3.99 13.65
CA MET A 1 -34.91 -2.78 13.55
C MET A 1 -33.84 -2.86 14.61
N MET A 2 -32.57 -2.86 14.20
CA MET A 2 -31.42 -2.93 15.11
C MET A 2 -31.22 -1.56 15.76
N ASN A 3 -31.08 -1.50 17.08
CA ASN A 3 -30.87 -0.19 17.74
C ASN A 3 -29.42 0.29 17.51
N ARG A 4 -29.19 1.60 17.63
CA ARG A 4 -27.88 2.24 17.40
C ARG A 4 -26.72 1.55 18.15
N ARG A 5 -26.97 1.02 19.35
CA ARG A 5 -25.97 0.33 20.18
C ARG A 5 -25.62 -1.06 19.62
N GLU A 6 -26.61 -1.76 19.09
CA GLU A 6 -26.41 -3.04 18.40
C GLU A 6 -25.75 -2.86 17.03
N PHE A 7 -26.09 -1.80 16.29
CA PHE A 7 -25.37 -1.41 15.07
C PHE A 7 -23.88 -1.18 15.32
N VAL A 8 -23.54 -0.36 16.33
CA VAL A 8 -22.14 -0.13 16.69
C VAL A 8 -21.46 -1.44 17.12
N LYS A 9 -22.10 -2.29 17.93
CA LYS A 9 -21.52 -3.58 18.35
C LYS A 9 -21.29 -4.54 17.18
N THR A 10 -22.23 -4.61 16.24
CA THR A 10 -22.12 -5.47 15.05
C THR A 10 -21.03 -4.96 14.13
N VAL A 11 -21.03 -3.66 13.80
CA VAL A 11 -19.97 -3.04 12.98
C VAL A 11 -18.60 -3.17 13.66
N SER A 12 -18.50 -2.98 14.98
CA SER A 12 -17.26 -3.19 15.72
C SER A 12 -16.80 -4.65 15.67
N LYS A 13 -17.69 -5.64 15.82
CA LYS A 13 -17.32 -7.06 15.70
C LYS A 13 -16.87 -7.42 14.29
N THR A 14 -17.55 -6.92 13.26
CA THR A 14 -17.17 -7.20 11.87
C THR A 14 -15.93 -6.43 11.46
N ALA A 15 -15.71 -5.21 11.96
CA ALA A 15 -14.47 -4.45 11.77
C ALA A 15 -13.29 -5.07 12.52
N ILE A 16 -13.50 -5.67 13.71
CA ILE A 16 -12.48 -6.46 14.40
C ILE A 16 -12.19 -7.74 13.61
N GLY A 17 -13.21 -8.41 13.06
CA GLY A 17 -13.03 -9.56 12.16
C GLY A 17 -12.27 -9.22 10.88
N ALA A 18 -12.63 -8.12 10.21
CA ALA A 18 -11.94 -7.61 9.03
C ALA A 18 -10.52 -7.11 9.34
N ASN A 19 -10.29 -6.52 10.51
CA ASN A 19 -8.95 -6.16 10.97
C ASN A 19 -8.10 -7.37 11.36
N LEU A 20 -8.71 -8.44 11.89
CA LEU A 20 -8.04 -9.73 12.01
C LEU A 20 -7.64 -10.23 10.63
N ILE A 21 -8.50 -10.15 9.62
CA ILE A 21 -8.18 -10.51 8.23
C ILE A 21 -7.06 -9.64 7.66
N ILE A 22 -7.03 -8.32 7.90
CA ILE A 22 -5.95 -7.40 7.45
C ILE A 22 -4.63 -7.68 8.18
N ASN A 23 -4.68 -8.02 9.47
CA ASN A 23 -3.51 -8.46 10.22
C ASN A 23 -3.03 -9.82 9.72
N THR A 24 -3.92 -10.77 9.42
CA THR A 24 -3.57 -12.05 8.79
C THR A 24 -3.05 -11.86 7.38
N PHE A 25 -3.49 -10.85 6.63
CA PHE A 25 -2.94 -10.51 5.31
C PHE A 25 -1.52 -9.94 5.40
N ASN A 26 -1.23 -9.10 6.39
CA ASN A 26 0.12 -8.56 6.64
C ASN A 26 1.05 -9.56 7.35
N ILE A 27 0.52 -10.47 8.18
CA ILE A 27 1.28 -11.53 8.89
C ILE A 27 1.44 -12.77 7.99
N GLY A 28 0.51 -13.04 7.07
CA GLY A 28 0.65 -14.06 6.02
C GLY A 28 1.79 -13.75 5.06
N LEU A 29 2.24 -12.49 5.01
CA LEU A 29 3.50 -12.09 4.38
C LEU A 29 4.76 -12.63 5.10
N LEU A 30 4.61 -13.18 6.31
CA LEU A 30 5.69 -13.69 7.17
C LEU A 30 5.55 -15.18 7.53
N ALA A 31 4.40 -15.80 7.26
CA ALA A 31 4.14 -17.19 7.62
C ALA A 31 3.98 -18.04 6.36
N ASP A 32 5.06 -18.72 6.00
CA ASP A 32 5.08 -19.82 5.05
C ASP A 32 4.32 -20.99 5.68
N THR A 33 3.05 -21.16 5.31
CA THR A 33 2.30 -22.39 5.61
C THR A 33 1.56 -22.84 4.37
N SER A 34 2.17 -23.80 3.70
CA SER A 34 1.60 -24.60 2.62
C SER A 34 0.39 -25.39 3.12
N GLU A 35 -0.80 -25.06 2.63
CA GLU A 35 -1.89 -26.03 2.45
C GLU A 35 -2.84 -25.48 1.36
N GLU A 36 -2.70 -26.07 0.17
CA GLU A 36 -3.40 -25.68 -1.06
C GLU A 36 -4.88 -26.11 -1.03
N LYS A 37 -5.78 -25.19 -1.36
CA LYS A 37 -7.10 -25.52 -1.90
C LYS A 37 -7.27 -24.84 -3.25
N GLU A 38 -7.53 -25.66 -4.25
CA GLU A 38 -7.74 -25.27 -5.65
C GLU A 38 -8.96 -24.33 -5.78
N SER A 39 -8.70 -23.09 -6.16
CA SER A 39 -9.71 -22.20 -6.73
C SER A 39 -9.07 -21.33 -7.82
N ASN A 40 -9.61 -21.40 -9.03
CA ASN A 40 -9.49 -20.52 -10.21
C ASN A 40 -8.10 -19.93 -10.54
N ASN A 41 -7.58 -20.34 -11.71
CA ASN A 41 -6.22 -20.11 -12.20
C ASN A 41 -5.79 -18.63 -12.32
N GLU A 42 -6.70 -17.67 -12.54
CA GLU A 42 -6.36 -16.24 -12.65
C GLU A 42 -6.18 -15.54 -11.28
N ASP A 43 -6.87 -16.01 -10.24
CA ASP A 43 -6.71 -15.46 -8.89
C ASP A 43 -5.48 -16.05 -8.18
N ASN A 44 -4.99 -17.20 -8.63
CA ASN A 44 -3.80 -17.87 -8.09
C ASN A 44 -2.49 -17.18 -8.52
N GLU A 45 -2.36 -16.75 -9.78
CA GLU A 45 -1.19 -15.96 -10.24
C GLU A 45 -1.06 -14.60 -9.52
N ARG A 46 -2.19 -14.04 -9.06
CA ARG A 46 -2.20 -12.80 -8.26
C ARG A 46 -1.78 -13.00 -6.81
N LYS A 47 -2.01 -14.19 -6.25
CA LYS A 47 -1.69 -14.52 -4.85
C LYS A 47 -0.27 -15.04 -4.65
N GLU A 48 0.30 -15.74 -5.64
CA GLU A 48 1.71 -16.22 -5.58
C GLU A 48 2.74 -15.08 -5.69
N ASN A 49 2.33 -13.88 -6.10
CA ASN A 49 3.23 -12.77 -6.45
C ASN A 49 3.63 -11.80 -5.32
N MET A 50 3.38 -12.11 -4.04
CA MET A 50 3.61 -11.11 -2.96
C MET A 50 4.73 -11.41 -1.96
N ASN A 51 5.67 -12.30 -2.30
CA ASN A 51 6.94 -12.37 -1.57
C ASN A 51 8.00 -11.43 -2.17
N ILE A 52 7.67 -10.13 -2.22
CA ILE A 52 8.60 -9.10 -2.70
C ILE A 52 9.64 -8.86 -1.61
N LYS A 53 10.92 -9.03 -1.96
CA LYS A 53 11.98 -8.78 -0.99
C LYS A 53 12.11 -7.29 -0.70
N PRO A 54 12.38 -6.86 0.54
CA PRO A 54 12.51 -5.44 0.87
C PRO A 54 13.45 -4.67 -0.06
N GLU A 55 14.60 -5.24 -0.44
CA GLU A 55 15.58 -4.61 -1.33
C GLU A 55 15.07 -4.33 -2.75
N GLU A 56 14.08 -5.10 -3.21
CA GLU A 56 13.42 -4.87 -4.48
C GLU A 56 12.54 -3.61 -4.42
N LEU A 57 12.15 -3.14 -3.23
CA LEU A 57 11.42 -1.89 -3.07
C LEU A 57 12.33 -0.65 -3.00
N VAL A 58 13.66 -0.80 -3.12
CA VAL A 58 14.59 0.34 -3.13
C VAL A 58 14.70 0.92 -4.54
N SER A 59 14.53 2.24 -4.67
CA SER A 59 14.71 2.93 -5.94
C SER A 59 16.18 3.24 -6.22
N TYR A 60 16.50 3.57 -7.49
CA TYR A 60 17.85 3.99 -7.86
C TYR A 60 18.36 5.18 -7.03
N CYS A 61 17.50 6.14 -6.69
CA CYS A 61 17.86 7.30 -5.88
C CYS A 61 17.90 7.03 -4.37
N GLY A 62 17.72 5.78 -3.91
CA GLY A 62 17.77 5.43 -2.49
C GLY A 62 16.48 5.74 -1.72
N ASN A 63 15.34 5.89 -2.40
CA ASN A 63 14.04 5.92 -1.74
C ASN A 63 13.52 4.50 -1.51
N TYR A 64 12.79 4.31 -0.42
CA TYR A 64 12.10 3.06 -0.14
C TYR A 64 10.64 3.14 -0.61
N CYS A 65 10.32 2.50 -1.74
CA CYS A 65 8.98 2.53 -2.33
C CYS A 65 7.91 1.90 -1.43
N GLY A 66 8.28 1.03 -0.47
CA GLY A 66 7.35 0.51 0.53
C GLY A 66 6.76 1.59 1.46
N LYS A 67 7.40 2.76 1.57
CA LYS A 67 6.85 3.94 2.27
C LYS A 67 5.93 4.80 1.40
N CYS A 68 5.92 4.57 0.08
CA CYS A 68 5.09 5.35 -0.85
C CYS A 68 3.61 4.98 -0.67
N GLY A 69 2.71 5.97 -0.68
CA GLY A 69 1.28 5.72 -0.64
C GLY A 69 0.78 4.92 -1.85
N ILE A 70 1.41 5.15 -3.01
CA ILE A 70 1.05 4.53 -4.30
C ILE A 70 1.71 3.15 -4.43
N CYS A 71 3.04 3.07 -4.29
CA CYS A 71 3.78 1.82 -4.50
C CYS A 71 3.78 0.87 -3.29
N GLY A 72 3.59 1.39 -2.07
CA GLY A 72 3.56 0.58 -0.84
C GLY A 72 2.18 0.03 -0.50
N PHE A 73 1.27 -0.03 -1.48
CA PHE A 73 -0.11 -0.51 -1.39
C PHE A 73 -1.02 0.21 -0.38
N ASN A 74 -0.55 1.25 0.30
CA ASN A 74 -1.32 1.90 1.36
C ASN A 74 -2.66 2.44 0.86
N ILE A 75 -2.66 3.10 -0.31
CA ILE A 75 -3.89 3.62 -0.92
C ILE A 75 -4.79 2.48 -1.35
N GLN A 76 -4.26 1.49 -2.08
CA GLN A 76 -5.05 0.36 -2.57
C GLN A 76 -5.68 -0.44 -1.42
N THR A 77 -4.89 -0.83 -0.42
CA THR A 77 -5.40 -1.52 0.78
C THR A 77 -6.46 -0.68 1.48
N SER A 78 -6.28 0.64 1.61
CA SER A 78 -7.28 1.50 2.25
C SER A 78 -8.59 1.54 1.45
N LEU A 79 -8.51 1.55 0.12
CA LEU A 79 -9.69 1.54 -0.76
C LEU A 79 -10.43 0.20 -0.71
N GLU A 80 -9.69 -0.92 -0.71
CA GLU A 80 -10.26 -2.27 -0.56
C GLU A 80 -10.94 -2.44 0.79
N VAL A 81 -10.31 -1.97 1.87
CA VAL A 81 -10.90 -1.97 3.22
C VAL A 81 -12.18 -1.15 3.25
N LEU A 82 -12.16 0.07 2.69
CA LEU A 82 -13.35 0.92 2.63
C LEU A 82 -14.47 0.26 1.83
N LYS A 83 -14.17 -0.32 0.67
CA LYS A 83 -15.11 -1.08 -0.14
C LYS A 83 -15.76 -2.22 0.67
N ASN A 84 -14.95 -3.03 1.34
CA ASN A 84 -15.43 -4.14 2.16
C ASN A 84 -16.31 -3.66 3.33
N VAL A 85 -15.96 -2.55 3.97
CA VAL A 85 -16.78 -1.94 5.04
C VAL A 85 -18.14 -1.49 4.50
N MET A 86 -18.17 -0.85 3.33
CA MET A 86 -19.43 -0.41 2.70
C MET A 86 -20.33 -1.59 2.31
N GLU A 87 -19.74 -2.67 1.78
CA GLU A 87 -20.45 -3.91 1.44
C GLU A 87 -21.03 -4.59 2.70
N VAL A 88 -20.22 -4.78 3.73
CA VAL A 88 -20.65 -5.38 5.01
C VAL A 88 -21.74 -4.56 5.70
N ALA A 89 -21.66 -3.24 5.62
CA ALA A 89 -22.67 -2.35 6.18
C ALA A 89 -24.00 -2.36 5.41
N ALA A 90 -24.09 -3.15 4.32
CA ALA A 90 -25.22 -3.14 3.39
C ALA A 90 -25.56 -1.71 2.94
N PHE A 91 -24.56 -0.83 2.87
CA PHE A 91 -24.76 0.62 2.81
C PHE A 91 -25.66 1.01 1.64
N ARG A 92 -25.47 0.35 0.49
CA ARG A 92 -26.28 0.54 -0.71
C ARG A 92 -27.74 0.11 -0.49
N GLN A 93 -27.96 -1.10 0.05
CA GLN A 93 -29.32 -1.61 0.27
C GLN A 93 -30.07 -0.75 1.31
N GLU A 94 -29.40 -0.34 2.39
CA GLU A 94 -29.99 0.52 3.42
C GLU A 94 -30.30 1.92 2.88
N ALA A 95 -29.40 2.51 2.09
CA ALA A 95 -29.62 3.82 1.48
C ALA A 95 -30.79 3.81 0.46
N GLU A 96 -30.93 2.73 -0.32
CA GLU A 96 -32.06 2.54 -1.23
C GLU A 96 -33.38 2.30 -0.46
N HIS A 97 -33.35 1.46 0.58
CA HIS A 97 -34.52 1.09 1.40
C HIS A 97 -35.09 2.27 2.21
N LEU A 98 -34.21 3.08 2.82
CA LEU A 98 -34.64 4.22 3.63
C LEU A 98 -35.35 5.30 2.81
N GLY A 99 -35.19 5.30 1.48
CA GLY A 99 -35.93 6.17 0.57
C GLY A 99 -35.68 7.67 0.78
N TRP A 100 -34.77 8.06 1.67
CA TRP A 100 -34.41 9.44 1.95
C TRP A 100 -33.76 10.03 0.71
N PRO A 101 -34.28 11.12 0.13
CA PRO A 101 -33.72 11.72 -1.08
C PRO A 101 -32.20 11.96 -0.96
N LEU A 102 -31.77 12.44 0.21
CA LEU A 102 -30.35 12.64 0.51
C LEU A 102 -29.53 11.34 0.48
N MET A 103 -30.04 10.25 1.05
CA MET A 103 -29.33 8.96 1.04
C MET A 103 -29.35 8.30 -0.34
N ARG A 104 -30.41 8.51 -1.12
CA ARG A 104 -30.51 8.04 -2.50
C ARG A 104 -29.51 8.78 -3.41
N ASP A 105 -29.36 10.09 -3.23
CA ASP A 105 -28.38 10.89 -3.96
C ASP A 105 -26.95 10.51 -3.56
N ILE A 106 -26.70 10.27 -2.26
CA ILE A 106 -25.41 9.74 -1.78
C ILE A 106 -25.14 8.34 -2.36
N ALA A 107 -26.11 7.43 -2.34
CA ALA A 107 -25.94 6.08 -2.90
C ALA A 107 -25.72 6.11 -4.42
N THR A 108 -26.41 7.00 -5.14
CA THR A 108 -26.33 7.04 -6.60
C THR A 108 -25.09 7.78 -7.08
N HIS A 109 -24.78 8.93 -6.51
CA HIS A 109 -23.65 9.76 -6.91
C HIS A 109 -22.38 9.36 -6.16
N CYS A 110 -22.40 9.31 -4.82
CA CYS A 110 -21.19 9.00 -4.08
C CYS A 110 -20.74 7.55 -4.27
N CYS A 111 -21.62 6.54 -4.31
CA CYS A 111 -21.13 5.16 -4.52
C CYS A 111 -20.61 4.96 -5.95
N LYS A 112 -21.26 5.51 -6.98
CA LYS A 112 -20.79 5.36 -8.36
C LYS A 112 -19.48 6.13 -8.61
N GLU A 113 -19.37 7.35 -8.12
CA GLU A 113 -18.12 8.12 -8.20
C GLU A 113 -17.01 7.45 -7.37
N PHE A 114 -17.35 6.93 -6.19
CA PHE A 114 -16.41 6.19 -5.36
C PHE A 114 -15.92 4.91 -6.04
N GLU A 115 -16.81 4.09 -6.61
CA GLU A 115 -16.43 2.89 -7.38
C GLU A 115 -15.54 3.26 -8.57
N THR A 116 -15.87 4.35 -9.27
CA THR A 116 -15.06 4.86 -10.40
C THR A 116 -13.68 5.32 -9.93
N GLN A 117 -13.60 5.99 -8.78
CA GLN A 117 -12.33 6.41 -8.18
C GLN A 117 -11.52 5.22 -7.70
N VAL A 118 -12.13 4.25 -7.03
CA VAL A 118 -11.49 3.00 -6.59
C VAL A 118 -10.94 2.25 -7.78
N ALA A 119 -11.72 2.12 -8.87
CA ALA A 119 -11.27 1.49 -10.11
C ALA A 119 -10.09 2.26 -10.72
N SER A 120 -10.16 3.60 -10.76
CA SER A 120 -9.08 4.46 -11.28
C SER A 120 -7.80 4.33 -10.46
N PHE A 121 -7.90 4.28 -9.12
CA PHE A 121 -6.76 4.06 -8.25
C PHE A 121 -6.20 2.64 -8.38
N THR A 122 -7.06 1.63 -8.54
CA THR A 122 -6.64 0.24 -8.75
C THR A 122 -5.90 0.09 -10.08
N GLU A 123 -6.39 0.75 -11.13
CA GLU A 123 -5.71 0.80 -12.43
C GLU A 123 -4.36 1.53 -12.31
N LEU A 124 -4.33 2.65 -11.59
CA LEU A 124 -3.11 3.42 -11.34
C LEU A 124 -2.07 2.58 -10.58
N THR A 125 -2.45 1.97 -9.46
CA THR A 125 -1.54 1.16 -8.64
C THR A 125 -1.11 -0.10 -9.38
N GLY A 126 -2.01 -0.74 -10.13
CA GLY A 126 -1.71 -1.88 -10.99
C GLY A 126 -0.70 -1.55 -12.09
N LYS A 127 -0.77 -0.35 -12.69
CA LYS A 127 0.21 0.12 -13.69
C LYS A 127 1.59 0.42 -13.11
N PHE A 128 1.65 0.83 -11.84
CA PHE A 128 2.91 1.08 -11.13
C PHE A 128 3.46 -0.17 -10.43
N PHE A 129 2.83 -1.33 -10.62
CA PHE A 129 3.20 -2.59 -9.99
C PHE A 129 3.58 -3.65 -11.04
N PRO A 130 4.61 -4.50 -10.79
CA PRO A 130 5.59 -4.48 -9.70
C PRO A 130 6.73 -3.48 -9.93
N THR A 131 6.60 -2.64 -10.95
CA THR A 131 7.59 -1.64 -11.32
C THR A 131 7.62 -0.51 -10.29
N ASN A 132 8.30 -0.76 -9.17
CA ASN A 132 8.90 0.28 -8.35
C ASN A 132 9.52 1.40 -9.22
N CYS A 133 10.01 2.49 -8.61
CA CYS A 133 10.70 3.54 -9.37
C CYS A 133 11.90 3.04 -10.22
N ARG A 134 12.34 1.77 -10.11
CA ARG A 134 13.31 1.17 -11.06
C ARG A 134 12.70 0.69 -12.38
N GLY A 135 11.45 0.21 -12.36
CA GLY A 135 10.72 -0.17 -13.56
C GLY A 135 10.14 1.05 -14.31
N GLY A 136 9.97 2.17 -13.60
CA GLY A 136 9.72 3.48 -14.19
C GLY A 136 8.66 4.26 -13.42
N CYS A 137 9.00 5.47 -12.96
CA CYS A 137 7.98 6.49 -12.73
C CYS A 137 7.77 7.27 -14.03
N VAL A 138 6.54 7.73 -14.24
CA VAL A 138 6.23 8.74 -15.26
C VAL A 138 6.33 10.12 -14.58
N PRO A 139 7.09 11.09 -15.10
CA PRO A 139 7.89 11.08 -16.34
C PRO A 139 9.23 10.31 -16.23
N PRO A 140 9.88 9.97 -17.36
CA PRO A 140 11.14 9.22 -17.38
C PRO A 140 12.20 9.83 -16.44
N CYS A 141 12.75 9.01 -15.56
CA CYS A 141 13.73 9.44 -14.57
C CYS A 141 15.16 9.30 -15.12
N GLU A 142 15.90 10.41 -15.24
CA GLU A 142 17.30 10.40 -15.70
C GLU A 142 18.23 9.55 -14.82
N ILE A 143 17.96 9.52 -13.50
CA ILE A 143 18.72 8.69 -12.55
C ILE A 143 18.57 7.21 -12.90
N ALA A 144 17.36 6.79 -13.29
CA ALA A 144 17.10 5.41 -13.68
C ALA A 144 17.87 5.02 -14.93
N GLY A 145 17.89 5.87 -15.96
CA GLY A 145 18.70 5.65 -17.16
C GLY A 145 20.19 5.58 -16.86
N CYS A 146 20.69 6.50 -16.01
CA CYS A 146 22.09 6.53 -15.58
C CYS A 146 22.50 5.25 -14.83
N CYS A 147 21.71 4.80 -13.85
CA CYS A 147 22.03 3.59 -13.08
C CYS A 147 21.97 2.33 -13.95
N LYS A 148 20.96 2.20 -14.83
CA LYS A 148 20.86 1.09 -15.79
C LYS A 148 22.10 1.04 -16.70
N GLY A 149 22.50 2.17 -17.27
CA GLY A 149 23.68 2.25 -18.14
C GLY A 149 25.00 1.90 -17.44
N LYS A 150 25.08 2.11 -16.11
CA LYS A 150 26.25 1.75 -15.29
C LYS A 150 26.15 0.37 -14.63
N GLY A 151 25.01 -0.31 -14.74
CA GLY A 151 24.75 -1.57 -14.03
C GLY A 151 24.61 -1.41 -12.51
N PHE A 152 24.32 -0.21 -12.02
CA PHE A 152 24.18 0.05 -10.58
C PHE A 152 22.80 -0.33 -10.08
N PHE A 153 22.75 -0.95 -8.91
CA PHE A 153 21.50 -1.20 -8.20
C PHE A 153 20.93 0.13 -7.66
N THR A 154 21.77 0.96 -7.04
CA THR A 154 21.42 2.29 -6.54
C THR A 154 22.54 3.29 -6.82
N CYS A 155 22.25 4.59 -6.70
CA CYS A 155 23.28 5.61 -6.77
C CYS A 155 24.33 5.51 -5.65
N ALA A 156 24.10 4.70 -4.61
CA ALA A 156 25.06 4.48 -3.53
C ALA A 156 26.35 3.83 -4.04
N GLU A 157 26.31 3.09 -5.15
CA GLU A 157 27.46 2.48 -5.81
C GLU A 157 28.28 3.48 -6.65
N CYS A 158 27.74 4.65 -6.95
CA CYS A 158 28.41 5.64 -7.79
C CYS A 158 29.53 6.36 -7.02
N SER A 159 30.78 6.29 -7.48
CA SER A 159 31.91 7.02 -6.87
C SER A 159 31.64 8.52 -6.72
N ASP A 160 30.93 9.11 -7.69
CA ASP A 160 30.63 10.55 -7.74
C ASP A 160 29.30 10.91 -7.09
N MET A 161 28.69 10.01 -6.30
CA MET A 161 27.35 10.19 -5.71
C MET A 161 27.17 11.57 -5.05
N GLU A 162 28.13 12.03 -4.25
CA GLU A 162 28.03 13.29 -3.49
C GLU A 162 28.10 14.54 -4.37
N LYS A 163 28.71 14.42 -5.56
CA LYS A 163 28.86 15.51 -6.54
C LYS A 163 27.93 15.35 -7.73
N CYS A 164 27.07 14.32 -7.72
CA CYS A 164 26.25 13.99 -8.88
C CYS A 164 25.11 14.99 -9.03
N GLU A 165 25.18 15.82 -10.08
CA GLU A 165 24.16 16.83 -10.37
C GLU A 165 22.76 16.24 -10.57
N LYS A 166 22.67 14.99 -11.06
CA LYS A 166 21.39 14.26 -11.21
C LYS A 166 20.71 13.97 -9.88
N LEU A 167 21.49 13.86 -8.80
CA LEU A 167 21.00 13.76 -7.41
C LEU A 167 20.79 15.14 -6.76
N GLY A 168 20.69 16.21 -7.55
CA GLY A 168 20.62 17.60 -7.10
C GLY A 168 19.45 17.94 -6.16
N LYS A 169 19.04 19.22 -6.10
CA LYS A 169 18.13 19.73 -5.04
C LYS A 169 16.85 18.92 -4.82
N GLN A 170 16.25 18.38 -5.90
CA GLN A 170 15.04 17.55 -5.84
C GLN A 170 15.22 16.25 -5.03
N TYR A 171 16.46 15.77 -4.94
CA TYR A 171 16.87 14.54 -4.25
C TYR A 171 17.77 14.84 -3.04
N SER A 172 17.88 16.10 -2.60
CA SER A 172 18.69 16.48 -1.44
C SER A 172 18.32 15.70 -0.17
N LYS A 173 17.04 15.36 0.01
CA LYS A 173 16.54 14.57 1.15
C LYS A 173 16.95 13.10 1.10
N VAL A 174 17.30 12.56 -0.07
CA VAL A 174 17.71 11.15 -0.21
C VAL A 174 19.21 10.94 -0.06
N GLY A 175 20.01 12.01 0.02
CA GLY A 175 21.46 11.93 0.24
C GLY A 175 21.80 11.11 1.49
N GLY A 176 21.06 11.31 2.59
CA GLY A 176 21.24 10.54 3.82
C GLY A 176 20.96 9.04 3.63
N ASN A 177 19.91 8.70 2.89
CA ASN A 177 19.59 7.29 2.59
C ASN A 177 20.69 6.64 1.76
N LEU A 178 21.19 7.32 0.72
CA LEU A 178 22.24 6.77 -0.14
C LEU A 178 23.57 6.59 0.62
N GLN A 179 23.91 7.51 1.52
CA GLN A 179 25.05 7.37 2.42
C GLN A 179 24.89 6.18 3.36
N GLU A 180 23.69 5.98 3.93
CA GLU A 180 23.41 4.85 4.80
C GLU A 180 23.46 3.53 4.02
N ILE A 181 22.83 3.45 2.85
CA ILE A 181 22.88 2.29 1.93
C ILE A 181 24.34 1.94 1.59
N ARG A 182 25.17 2.93 1.28
CA ARG A 182 26.61 2.72 1.01
C ARG A 182 27.33 2.12 2.23
N LYS A 183 26.97 2.54 3.44
CA LYS A 183 27.61 2.12 4.68
C LYS A 183 27.21 0.71 5.10
N ILE A 184 25.93 0.37 5.03
CA ILE A 184 25.39 -0.87 5.62
C ILE A 184 24.90 -1.90 4.59
N GLY A 185 24.89 -1.56 3.29
CA GLY A 185 24.31 -2.41 2.26
C GLY A 185 22.81 -2.17 2.07
N VAL A 186 22.34 -2.42 0.86
CA VAL A 186 20.94 -2.15 0.45
C VAL A 186 19.94 -3.11 1.09
N ASP A 187 20.35 -4.35 1.32
CA ASP A 187 19.56 -5.41 1.94
C ASP A 187 19.25 -5.11 3.41
N ILE A 188 20.28 -4.75 4.20
CA ILE A 188 20.13 -4.39 5.61
C ILE A 188 19.32 -3.10 5.72
N TRP A 189 19.64 -2.10 4.89
CA TRP A 189 18.91 -0.84 4.88
C TRP A 189 17.44 -1.04 4.53
N ALA A 190 17.13 -1.81 3.50
CA ALA A 190 15.75 -2.06 3.07
C ALA A 190 14.93 -2.82 4.13
N LYS A 191 15.52 -3.81 4.82
CA LYS A 191 14.87 -4.50 5.94
C LYS A 191 14.52 -3.55 7.08
N LYS A 192 15.43 -2.62 7.42
CA LYS A 192 15.16 -1.56 8.41
C LYS A 192 13.98 -0.69 7.97
N GLN A 193 13.96 -0.23 6.72
CA GLN A 193 12.87 0.59 6.19
C GLN A 193 11.52 -0.16 6.16
N PHE A 194 11.54 -1.46 5.84
CA PHE A 194 10.36 -2.32 5.88
C PHE A 194 9.80 -2.42 7.29
N GLN A 195 10.64 -2.71 8.28
CA GLN A 195 10.25 -2.83 9.68
C GLN A 195 9.60 -1.54 10.20
N GLU A 196 10.19 -0.38 9.89
CA GLU A 196 9.62 0.93 10.24
C GLU A 196 8.21 1.15 9.64
N VAL A 197 7.95 0.65 8.42
CA VAL A 197 6.62 0.72 7.79
C VAL A 197 5.63 -0.15 8.55
N VAL A 198 6.00 -1.38 8.87
CA VAL A 198 5.14 -2.32 9.62
C VAL A 198 4.77 -1.74 10.98
N GLU A 199 5.75 -1.26 11.74
CA GLU A 199 5.55 -0.67 13.06
C GLU A 199 4.69 0.60 13.00
N SER A 200 4.95 1.49 12.03
CA SER A 200 4.15 2.71 11.84
C SER A 200 2.69 2.38 11.52
N LYS A 201 2.43 1.35 10.70
CA LYS A 201 1.08 0.89 10.38
C LYS A 201 0.37 0.35 11.61
N GLN A 202 1.03 -0.52 12.39
CA GLN A 202 0.49 -1.07 13.63
C GLN A 202 0.14 0.03 14.63
N GLN A 203 1.03 1.00 14.82
CA GLN A 203 0.79 2.12 15.74
C GLN A 203 -0.42 2.98 15.31
N LYS A 204 -0.54 3.28 14.01
CA LYS A 204 -1.69 4.04 13.47
C LYS A 204 -3.00 3.27 13.64
N LEU A 205 -2.98 1.95 13.44
CA LEU A 205 -4.14 1.10 13.65
C LEU A 205 -4.59 1.13 15.12
N ILE A 206 -3.66 0.97 16.06
CA ILE A 206 -3.95 1.06 17.50
C ILE A 206 -4.56 2.42 17.85
N GLN A 207 -3.99 3.51 17.33
CA GLN A 207 -4.53 4.86 17.54
C GLN A 207 -5.94 5.02 16.96
N ALA A 208 -6.22 4.46 15.78
CA ALA A 208 -7.54 4.50 15.16
C ALA A 208 -8.58 3.73 15.98
N ILE A 209 -8.23 2.53 16.47
CA ILE A 209 -9.08 1.72 17.35
C ILE A 209 -9.40 2.49 18.64
N ASN A 210 -8.39 3.05 19.30
CA ASN A 210 -8.59 3.79 20.55
C ASN A 210 -9.53 4.99 20.38
N LYS A 211 -9.50 5.68 19.23
CA LYS A 211 -10.42 6.79 18.93
C LYS A 211 -11.88 6.39 18.73
N VAL A 212 -12.15 5.11 18.43
CA VAL A 212 -13.52 4.62 18.20
C VAL A 212 -14.16 4.12 19.50
N PHE A 213 -13.36 3.60 20.43
CA PHE A 213 -13.85 2.92 21.65
C PHE A 213 -13.71 3.72 22.95
N VAL A 214 -13.04 4.87 22.93
CA VAL A 214 -12.89 5.79 24.08
C VAL A 214 -13.65 7.08 23.77
#